data_AF-A0A3N6AKA0-F1
#
_entry.id   AF-A0A3N6AKA0-F1
#
_cell.length_a   1.000
_cell.length_b   1.000
_cell.length_c   1.000
_cell.angle_alpha   90.00
_cell.angle_beta   90.00
_cell.angle_gamma   90.00
#
_symmetry.space_group_name_H-M   'P 1'
#
loop_
_entity.id
_entity.type
_entity.pdbx_description
1 polymer ?
#
loop_
_entity_poly.entity_id
_entity_poly.type
_entity_poly.pdbx_seq_one_letter_code
_entity_poly.pdbx_strand_id
1 'polypeptide(L)'
;MPRQYSLKISVSGVRGIVGESLTPQLVASYAAAFGNYCGAGPIFIGSDTRPSGEMIKQAAIAGLLSVGCTPVDVGIVPIPALMLHVREAGAFGGIGITASHNPIEWNALKFIGADGIALRPNQAAELTDLYHQGVYTRVNAHDMAEPRIDYSTLERHRDAVISSVDEAGIRARHFKVAVDCCNGAASVATPAFLRALGCEVVEMHTDPSKPFPRDPEPLPENITGLCELVTRSGADIGFAQDGDGDRLAIVNELGQPLGEDATVALAVYHWLKTHPGPVVVNSATTRMVDDIAQQYGCPVYRTPVGEVHVVERMLQCRAAIGGEGNGGVILPAVNPCRDSYVAMALVLEALAAEP
;
A
#
# COMPACT_ATOMS: atom_id res chain seq x y z
N MET A 1 -2.66 33.26 -12.99
CA MET A 1 -2.31 32.05 -12.22
C MET A 1 -2.40 30.85 -13.15
N PRO A 2 -1.42 29.94 -13.17
CA PRO A 2 -1.57 28.71 -13.95
C PRO A 2 -2.81 27.97 -13.47
N ARG A 3 -3.67 27.51 -14.37
CA ARG A 3 -4.80 26.65 -14.02
C ARG A 3 -4.23 25.38 -13.40
N GLN A 4 -4.37 25.24 -12.09
CA GLN A 4 -3.99 24.03 -11.39
C GLN A 4 -5.11 23.02 -11.64
N TYR A 5 -4.95 22.18 -12.67
CA TYR A 5 -5.89 21.11 -12.94
C TYR A 5 -5.80 20.08 -11.81
N SER A 6 -6.92 19.79 -11.16
CA SER A 6 -6.98 18.84 -10.06
C SER A 6 -6.87 17.38 -10.53
N LEU A 7 -7.07 17.09 -11.83
CA LEU A 7 -6.86 15.77 -12.41
C LEU A 7 -5.37 15.50 -12.66
N LYS A 8 -4.85 14.41 -12.10
CA LYS A 8 -3.49 13.92 -12.29
C LYS A 8 -3.55 12.49 -12.81
N ILE A 9 -3.05 12.27 -14.03
CA ILE A 9 -2.89 10.94 -14.63
C ILE A 9 -1.40 10.65 -14.68
N SER A 10 -0.95 9.61 -13.98
CA SER A 10 0.45 9.20 -13.94
C SER A 10 0.59 7.70 -13.73
N VAL A 11 1.82 7.23 -13.59
CA VAL A 11 2.12 5.83 -13.23
C VAL A 11 1.54 5.41 -11.87
N SER A 12 1.20 6.37 -11.00
CA SER A 12 0.52 6.11 -9.72
C SER A 12 -1.00 6.05 -9.84
N GLY A 13 -1.54 6.09 -11.07
CA GLY A 13 -2.96 6.00 -11.35
C GLY A 13 -3.62 7.32 -11.77
N VAL A 14 -4.95 7.32 -11.72
CA VAL A 14 -5.81 8.45 -12.09
C VAL A 14 -6.40 9.05 -10.82
N ARG A 15 -5.90 10.21 -10.41
CA ARG A 15 -6.22 10.86 -9.14
C ARG A 15 -6.83 12.24 -9.37
N GLY A 16 -7.82 12.61 -8.58
CA GLY A 16 -8.40 13.95 -8.62
C GLY A 16 -9.24 14.30 -7.41
N ILE A 17 -9.71 15.54 -7.36
CA ILE A 17 -10.69 16.00 -6.37
C ILE A 17 -12.06 15.49 -6.81
N VAL A 18 -12.74 14.80 -5.89
CA VAL A 18 -14.04 14.17 -6.14
C VAL A 18 -15.08 15.25 -6.43
N GLY A 19 -15.82 15.07 -7.53
CA GLY A 19 -16.86 16.02 -7.97
C GLY A 19 -16.34 17.20 -8.78
N GLU A 20 -15.01 17.40 -8.85
CA GLU A 20 -14.38 18.39 -9.73
C GLU A 20 -13.72 17.71 -10.93
N SER A 21 -12.61 16.99 -10.68
CA SER A 21 -11.84 16.29 -11.70
C SER A 21 -12.10 14.79 -11.72
N LEU A 22 -12.37 14.20 -10.56
CA LEU A 22 -12.70 12.77 -10.45
C LEU A 22 -14.21 12.59 -10.36
N THR A 23 -14.81 12.12 -11.44
CA THR A 23 -16.25 11.94 -11.59
C THR A 23 -16.62 10.47 -11.84
N PRO A 24 -17.86 10.04 -11.54
CA PRO A 24 -18.30 8.67 -11.83
C PRO A 24 -18.11 8.30 -13.31
N GLN A 25 -18.34 9.24 -14.24
CA GLN A 25 -18.19 9.02 -15.68
C GLN A 25 -16.73 8.78 -16.08
N LEU A 26 -15.81 9.56 -15.51
CA LEU A 26 -14.38 9.37 -15.71
C LEU A 26 -13.95 7.99 -15.19
N VAL A 27 -14.39 7.64 -13.98
CA VAL A 27 -14.07 6.36 -13.33
C VAL A 27 -14.57 5.18 -14.15
N ALA A 28 -15.85 5.19 -14.55
CA ALA A 28 -16.43 4.10 -15.36
C ALA A 28 -15.72 3.95 -16.72
N SER A 29 -15.30 5.05 -17.32
CA SER A 29 -14.58 5.04 -18.60
C SER A 29 -13.18 4.45 -18.45
N TYR A 30 -12.43 4.85 -17.42
CA TYR A 30 -11.11 4.29 -17.13
C TYR A 30 -11.19 2.82 -16.71
N ALA A 31 -12.18 2.44 -15.93
CA ALA A 31 -12.38 1.04 -15.53
C ALA A 31 -12.74 0.15 -16.74
N ALA A 32 -13.53 0.65 -17.69
CA ALA A 32 -13.78 -0.04 -18.96
C ALA A 32 -12.51 -0.16 -19.83
N ALA A 33 -11.71 0.91 -19.92
CA ALA A 33 -10.42 0.88 -20.61
C ALA A 33 -9.48 -0.17 -19.99
N PHE A 34 -9.41 -0.20 -18.66
CA PHE A 34 -8.59 -1.15 -17.93
C PHE A 34 -9.07 -2.59 -18.07
N GLY A 35 -10.39 -2.83 -18.02
CA GLY A 35 -10.94 -4.15 -18.31
C GLY A 35 -10.63 -4.62 -19.72
N ASN A 36 -10.67 -3.72 -20.71
CA ASN A 36 -10.29 -4.06 -22.08
C ASN A 36 -8.78 -4.34 -22.23
N TYR A 37 -7.93 -3.59 -21.51
CA TYR A 37 -6.49 -3.83 -21.41
C TYR A 37 -6.15 -5.20 -20.81
N CYS A 38 -6.79 -5.56 -19.69
CA CYS A 38 -6.55 -6.83 -19.00
C CYS A 38 -7.17 -8.04 -19.70
N GLY A 39 -8.28 -7.84 -20.42
CA GLY A 39 -9.10 -8.91 -21.00
C GLY A 39 -10.25 -9.36 -20.09
N ALA A 40 -11.13 -10.21 -20.65
CA ALA A 40 -12.31 -10.71 -19.96
C ALA A 40 -11.94 -11.75 -18.88
N GLY A 41 -11.93 -11.33 -17.62
CA GLY A 41 -11.61 -12.17 -16.47
C GLY A 41 -11.84 -11.46 -15.13
N PRO A 42 -11.45 -12.09 -14.01
CA PRO A 42 -11.61 -11.51 -12.67
C PRO A 42 -10.73 -10.27 -12.49
N ILE A 43 -11.34 -9.16 -12.09
CA ILE A 43 -10.65 -7.91 -11.73
C ILE A 43 -11.01 -7.55 -10.30
N PHE A 44 -10.02 -7.51 -9.42
CA PHE A 44 -10.24 -7.30 -7.99
C PHE A 44 -10.35 -5.82 -7.68
N ILE A 45 -11.26 -5.44 -6.80
CA ILE A 45 -11.51 -4.04 -6.43
C ILE A 45 -11.48 -3.94 -4.92
N GLY A 46 -10.53 -3.16 -4.40
CA GLY A 46 -10.43 -2.84 -2.98
C GLY A 46 -10.37 -1.33 -2.79
N SER A 47 -10.81 -0.84 -1.63
CA SER A 47 -10.80 0.59 -1.33
C SER A 47 -10.14 0.92 0.01
N ASP A 48 -9.74 2.18 0.16
CA ASP A 48 -9.57 2.76 1.49
C ASP A 48 -10.93 3.16 2.09
N THR A 49 -10.91 3.96 3.17
CA THR A 49 -12.09 4.37 3.94
C THR A 49 -12.65 5.72 3.52
N ARG A 50 -12.18 6.31 2.42
CA ARG A 50 -12.70 7.60 1.95
C ARG A 50 -14.21 7.50 1.66
N PRO A 51 -15.03 8.48 2.08
CA PRO A 51 -16.48 8.44 1.84
C PRO A 51 -16.88 8.35 0.36
N SER A 52 -16.02 8.86 -0.54
CA SER A 52 -16.21 8.78 -1.99
C SER A 52 -15.98 7.38 -2.59
N GLY A 53 -15.40 6.46 -1.81
CA GLY A 53 -15.02 5.12 -2.26
C GLY A 53 -16.18 4.31 -2.81
N GLU A 54 -17.35 4.35 -2.17
CA GLU A 54 -18.52 3.59 -2.63
C GLU A 54 -19.00 4.04 -4.02
N MET A 55 -19.08 5.36 -4.26
CA MET A 55 -19.46 5.89 -5.58
C MET A 55 -18.44 5.49 -6.66
N ILE A 56 -17.15 5.58 -6.36
CA ILE A 56 -16.08 5.21 -7.30
C ILE A 56 -16.11 3.71 -7.57
N LYS A 57 -16.34 2.89 -6.55
CA LYS A 57 -16.44 1.44 -6.67
C LYS A 57 -17.58 1.04 -7.60
N GLN A 58 -18.77 1.60 -7.40
CA GLN A 58 -19.93 1.30 -8.26
C GLN A 58 -19.68 1.74 -9.71
N ALA A 59 -19.05 2.90 -9.92
CA ALA A 59 -18.67 3.35 -11.25
C ALA A 59 -17.63 2.42 -11.91
N ALA A 60 -16.63 1.95 -11.14
CA ALA A 60 -15.62 1.03 -11.63
C ALA A 60 -16.22 -0.35 -12.00
N ILE A 61 -17.09 -0.89 -11.14
CA ILE A 61 -17.85 -2.12 -11.40
C ILE A 61 -18.66 -1.99 -12.69
N ALA A 62 -19.42 -0.91 -12.86
CA ALA A 62 -20.20 -0.68 -14.08
C ALA A 62 -19.32 -0.64 -15.35
N GLY A 63 -18.17 0.04 -15.27
CA GLY A 63 -17.19 0.09 -16.36
C GLY A 63 -16.66 -1.30 -16.75
N LEU A 64 -16.24 -2.08 -15.76
CA LEU A 64 -15.69 -3.43 -15.96
C LEU A 64 -16.73 -4.42 -16.51
N LEU A 65 -17.95 -4.42 -15.97
CA LEU A 65 -19.05 -5.28 -16.45
C LEU A 65 -19.36 -5.03 -17.93
N SER A 66 -19.35 -3.77 -18.33
CA SER A 66 -19.70 -3.38 -19.71
C SER A 66 -18.70 -3.86 -20.77
N VAL A 67 -17.51 -4.34 -20.37
CA VAL A 67 -16.48 -4.91 -21.24
C VAL A 67 -16.22 -6.39 -20.96
N GLY A 68 -17.10 -7.06 -20.21
CA GLY A 68 -17.07 -8.51 -20.01
C GLY A 68 -16.13 -8.99 -18.91
N CYS A 69 -15.55 -8.09 -18.11
CA CYS A 69 -14.79 -8.49 -16.93
C CYS A 69 -15.74 -8.98 -15.82
N THR A 70 -15.19 -9.72 -14.86
CA THR A 70 -15.86 -10.14 -13.62
C THR A 70 -15.31 -9.32 -12.46
N PRO A 71 -15.97 -8.24 -12.02
CA PRO A 71 -15.54 -7.50 -10.84
C PRO A 71 -15.60 -8.36 -9.59
N VAL A 72 -14.57 -8.33 -8.75
CA VAL A 72 -14.52 -9.00 -7.45
C VAL A 72 -14.27 -7.94 -6.38
N ASP A 73 -15.30 -7.57 -5.62
CA ASP A 73 -15.19 -6.63 -4.50
C ASP A 73 -14.54 -7.34 -3.30
N VAL A 74 -13.39 -6.83 -2.87
CA VAL A 74 -12.68 -7.32 -1.68
C VAL A 74 -12.87 -6.43 -0.46
N GLY A 75 -13.69 -5.39 -0.58
CA GLY A 75 -14.02 -4.46 0.49
C GLY A 75 -12.91 -3.45 0.80
N ILE A 76 -12.91 -2.98 2.05
CA ILE A 76 -11.88 -2.08 2.56
C ILE A 76 -10.67 -2.92 2.95
N VAL A 77 -9.54 -2.71 2.27
CA VAL A 77 -8.30 -3.46 2.48
C VAL A 77 -7.09 -2.57 2.27
N PRO A 78 -5.97 -2.79 2.98
CA PRO A 78 -4.70 -2.17 2.62
C PRO A 78 -4.32 -2.47 1.17
N ILE A 79 -3.74 -1.50 0.48
CA ILE A 79 -3.26 -1.71 -0.90
C ILE A 79 -2.24 -2.86 -1.04
N PRO A 80 -1.24 -3.04 -0.15
CA PRO A 80 -0.36 -4.20 -0.23
C PRO A 80 -1.12 -5.54 -0.19
N ALA A 81 -2.19 -5.63 0.59
CA ALA A 81 -3.01 -6.84 0.68
C ALA A 81 -3.79 -7.11 -0.62
N LEU A 82 -4.37 -6.07 -1.23
CA LEU A 82 -5.03 -6.17 -2.54
C LEU A 82 -4.03 -6.63 -3.63
N MET A 83 -2.86 -6.01 -3.67
CA MET A 83 -1.82 -6.31 -4.66
C MET A 83 -1.35 -7.77 -4.57
N LEU A 84 -1.13 -8.25 -3.34
CA LEU A 84 -0.79 -9.65 -3.09
C LEU A 84 -1.89 -10.59 -3.57
N HIS A 85 -3.15 -10.28 -3.23
CA HIS A 85 -4.27 -11.15 -3.57
C HIS A 85 -4.52 -11.23 -5.09
N VAL A 86 -4.34 -10.12 -5.82
CA VAL A 86 -4.39 -10.13 -7.30
C VAL A 86 -3.43 -11.18 -7.86
N ARG A 87 -2.18 -11.17 -7.39
CA ARG A 87 -1.14 -12.12 -7.84
C ARG A 87 -1.48 -13.56 -7.47
N GLU A 88 -1.84 -13.81 -6.22
CA GLU A 88 -2.03 -15.17 -5.68
C GLU A 88 -3.31 -15.84 -6.18
N ALA A 89 -4.37 -15.07 -6.40
CA ALA A 89 -5.62 -15.59 -6.96
C ALA A 89 -5.57 -15.76 -8.49
N GLY A 90 -4.47 -15.37 -9.14
CA GLY A 90 -4.36 -15.36 -10.60
C GLY A 90 -5.39 -14.45 -11.26
N ALA A 91 -5.71 -13.32 -10.62
CA ALA A 91 -6.63 -12.34 -11.18
C ALA A 91 -6.00 -11.66 -12.40
N PHE A 92 -6.82 -11.16 -13.32
CA PHE A 92 -6.31 -10.50 -14.53
C PHE A 92 -5.82 -9.07 -14.26
N GLY A 93 -6.13 -8.54 -13.08
CA GLY A 93 -5.67 -7.27 -12.57
C GLY A 93 -6.46 -6.85 -11.34
N GLY A 94 -6.17 -5.64 -10.85
CA GLY A 94 -6.89 -5.02 -9.75
C GLY A 94 -7.00 -3.51 -9.87
N ILE A 95 -7.98 -2.96 -9.17
CA ILE A 95 -8.21 -1.52 -9.02
C ILE A 95 -8.23 -1.19 -7.52
N GLY A 96 -7.20 -0.48 -7.06
CA GLY A 96 -7.19 0.14 -5.75
C GLY A 96 -7.89 1.50 -5.79
N ILE A 97 -8.96 1.66 -5.01
CA ILE A 97 -9.70 2.92 -4.88
C ILE A 97 -9.15 3.67 -3.68
N THR A 98 -8.16 4.52 -3.93
CA THR A 98 -7.50 5.28 -2.87
C THR A 98 -6.62 6.38 -3.46
N ALA A 99 -6.54 7.51 -2.75
CA ALA A 99 -5.50 8.52 -2.97
C ALA A 99 -4.36 8.47 -1.93
N SER A 100 -4.13 7.33 -1.26
CA SER A 100 -3.05 7.14 -0.26
C SER A 100 -3.06 8.30 0.76
N HIS A 101 -1.95 9.01 0.89
CA HIS A 101 -1.71 10.15 1.78
C HIS A 101 -2.40 11.47 1.40
N ASN A 102 -3.19 11.58 0.33
CA ASN A 102 -3.80 12.87 0.00
C ASN A 102 -4.94 13.28 0.97
N PRO A 103 -5.28 14.57 1.08
CA PRO A 103 -6.43 15.03 1.86
C PRO A 103 -7.77 14.38 1.45
N ILE A 104 -8.76 14.42 2.33
CA ILE A 104 -10.02 13.63 2.24
C ILE A 104 -10.83 13.87 0.95
N GLU A 105 -10.73 15.05 0.34
CA GLU A 105 -11.43 15.43 -0.89
C GLU A 105 -10.87 14.76 -2.15
N TRP A 106 -9.67 14.18 -2.06
CA TRP A 106 -9.04 13.44 -3.14
C TRP A 106 -9.46 11.98 -3.14
N ASN A 107 -9.51 11.36 -4.31
CA ASN A 107 -9.50 9.90 -4.44
C ASN A 107 -8.79 9.52 -5.77
N ALA A 108 -8.55 8.23 -6.01
CA ALA A 108 -7.93 7.78 -7.24
C ALA A 108 -8.31 6.36 -7.62
N LEU A 109 -7.95 5.98 -8.85
CA LEU A 109 -7.85 4.61 -9.32
C LEU A 109 -6.37 4.25 -9.47
N LYS A 110 -5.87 3.36 -8.62
CA LYS A 110 -4.57 2.69 -8.79
C LYS A 110 -4.78 1.40 -9.57
N PHE A 111 -4.12 1.25 -10.72
CA PHE A 111 -4.25 0.07 -11.56
C PHE A 111 -3.13 -0.93 -11.28
N ILE A 112 -3.50 -2.19 -11.05
CA ILE A 112 -2.62 -3.28 -10.64
C ILE A 112 -2.67 -4.35 -11.74
N GLY A 113 -1.53 -4.72 -12.30
CA GLY A 113 -1.43 -5.80 -13.29
C GLY A 113 -1.69 -7.18 -12.70
N ALA A 114 -1.83 -8.20 -13.56
CA ALA A 114 -2.02 -9.59 -13.14
C ALA A 114 -0.86 -10.16 -12.29
N ASP A 115 0.32 -9.53 -12.36
CA ASP A 115 1.48 -9.85 -11.53
C ASP A 115 1.41 -9.26 -10.11
N GLY A 116 0.32 -8.54 -9.78
CA GLY A 116 0.13 -7.88 -8.49
C GLY A 116 0.94 -6.60 -8.33
N ILE A 117 1.46 -6.03 -9.42
CA ILE A 117 2.30 -4.82 -9.40
C ILE A 117 1.52 -3.66 -10.03
N ALA A 118 1.72 -2.44 -9.53
CA ALA A 118 1.20 -1.25 -10.20
C ALA A 118 1.65 -1.20 -11.66
N LEU A 119 0.79 -0.70 -12.57
CA LEU A 119 1.14 -0.66 -13.99
C LEU A 119 2.45 0.10 -14.24
N ARG A 120 3.34 -0.56 -14.98
CA ARG A 120 4.63 0.00 -15.41
C ARG A 120 4.42 1.21 -16.32
N PRO A 121 5.41 2.11 -16.48
CA PRO A 121 5.23 3.33 -17.27
C PRO A 121 4.69 3.09 -18.69
N ASN A 122 5.16 2.05 -19.38
CA ASN A 122 4.66 1.67 -20.69
C ASN A 122 3.21 1.14 -20.65
N GLN A 123 2.88 0.32 -19.65
CA GLN A 123 1.53 -0.22 -19.44
C GLN A 123 0.52 0.88 -19.08
N ALA A 124 0.91 1.82 -18.23
CA ALA A 124 0.10 2.98 -17.86
C ALA A 124 -0.14 3.93 -19.05
N ALA A 125 0.87 4.11 -19.90
CA ALA A 125 0.73 4.86 -21.16
C ALA A 125 -0.24 4.16 -22.12
N GLU A 126 -0.10 2.84 -22.31
CA GLU A 126 -1.02 2.05 -23.14
C GLU A 126 -2.47 2.12 -22.65
N LEU A 127 -2.70 1.99 -21.34
CA LEU A 127 -4.02 2.19 -20.75
C LEU A 127 -4.58 3.60 -21.01
N THR A 128 -3.73 4.62 -20.91
CA THR A 128 -4.13 6.01 -21.15
C THR A 128 -4.47 6.23 -22.63
N ASP A 129 -3.72 5.63 -23.55
CA ASP A 129 -4.02 5.65 -24.98
C ASP A 129 -5.34 4.95 -25.31
N LEU A 130 -5.59 3.76 -24.73
CA LEU A 130 -6.86 3.04 -24.86
C LEU A 130 -8.04 3.88 -24.35
N TYR A 131 -7.87 4.54 -23.20
CA TYR A 131 -8.87 5.45 -22.66
C TYR A 131 -9.17 6.62 -23.61
N HIS A 132 -8.13 7.25 -24.19
CA HIS A 132 -8.30 8.38 -25.11
C HIS A 132 -8.90 8.00 -26.46
N GLN A 133 -8.62 6.79 -26.95
CA GLN A 133 -9.25 6.27 -28.17
C GLN A 133 -10.76 6.10 -27.95
N GLY A 134 -11.19 5.74 -26.74
CA GLY A 134 -12.61 5.60 -26.38
C GLY A 134 -13.32 4.43 -27.06
N VAL A 135 -12.58 3.58 -27.78
CA VAL A 135 -13.09 2.39 -28.46
C VAL A 135 -12.84 1.19 -27.56
N TYR A 136 -13.91 0.73 -26.91
CA TYR A 136 -13.88 -0.46 -26.05
C TYR A 136 -14.70 -1.56 -26.69
N THR A 137 -14.24 -2.80 -26.60
CA THR A 137 -15.09 -3.95 -26.95
C THR A 137 -16.13 -4.12 -25.85
N ARG A 138 -17.33 -3.62 -26.08
CA ARG A 138 -18.46 -3.76 -25.16
C ARG A 138 -19.10 -5.13 -25.35
N VAL A 139 -19.63 -5.67 -24.26
CA VAL A 139 -20.37 -6.93 -24.27
C VAL A 139 -21.87 -6.67 -24.21
N ASN A 140 -22.67 -7.61 -24.74
CA ASN A 140 -24.12 -7.53 -24.66
C ASN A 140 -24.60 -7.96 -23.27
N ALA A 141 -25.87 -7.69 -22.96
CA ALA A 141 -26.45 -8.06 -21.65
C ALA A 141 -26.31 -9.55 -21.29
N HIS A 142 -26.28 -10.46 -22.28
CA HIS A 142 -26.13 -11.91 -22.04
C HIS A 142 -24.70 -12.36 -21.74
N ASP A 143 -23.72 -11.52 -22.07
CA ASP A 143 -22.28 -11.77 -21.88
C ASP A 143 -21.73 -11.03 -20.65
N MET A 144 -22.56 -10.23 -19.96
CA MET A 144 -22.17 -9.55 -18.72
C MET A 144 -22.01 -10.57 -17.60
N ALA A 145 -20.85 -10.56 -16.95
CA ALA A 145 -20.59 -11.38 -15.78
C ALA A 145 -21.38 -10.88 -14.55
N GLU A 146 -21.56 -11.74 -13.56
CA GLU A 146 -22.05 -11.34 -12.25
C GLU A 146 -20.89 -10.85 -11.37
N PRO A 147 -20.99 -9.68 -10.73
CA PRO A 147 -20.03 -9.25 -9.71
C PRO A 147 -19.92 -10.26 -8.57
N ARG A 148 -18.73 -10.41 -8.02
CA ARG A 148 -18.43 -11.30 -6.90
C ARG A 148 -17.90 -10.51 -5.71
N ILE A 149 -17.86 -11.18 -4.56
CA ILE A 149 -17.30 -10.65 -3.32
C ILE A 149 -16.31 -11.69 -2.77
N ASP A 150 -15.15 -11.24 -2.29
CA ASP A 150 -14.16 -12.10 -1.63
C ASP A 150 -13.49 -11.37 -0.44
N TYR A 151 -13.75 -11.86 0.78
CA TYR A 151 -13.21 -11.27 2.01
C TYR A 151 -11.95 -11.98 2.55
N SER A 152 -11.36 -12.91 1.80
CA SER A 152 -10.16 -13.66 2.23
C SER A 152 -8.85 -12.88 2.12
N THR A 153 -8.87 -11.67 1.56
CA THR A 153 -7.69 -10.83 1.28
C THR A 153 -6.80 -10.59 2.51
N LEU A 154 -7.39 -10.27 3.66
CA LEU A 154 -6.64 -9.86 4.85
C LEU A 154 -5.87 -11.02 5.48
N GLU A 155 -6.46 -12.21 5.52
CA GLU A 155 -5.83 -13.39 6.13
C GLU A 155 -4.61 -13.84 5.31
N ARG A 156 -4.73 -13.87 3.98
CA ARG A 156 -3.60 -14.21 3.09
C ARG A 156 -2.41 -13.27 3.30
N HIS A 157 -2.69 -11.97 3.36
CA HIS A 157 -1.66 -10.95 3.57
C HIS A 157 -0.99 -11.07 4.93
N ARG A 158 -1.78 -11.20 6.00
CA ARG A 158 -1.27 -11.45 7.36
C ARG A 158 -0.33 -12.66 7.38
N ASP A 159 -0.79 -13.78 6.84
CA ASP A 159 -0.05 -15.05 6.91
C ASP A 159 1.25 -14.98 6.09
N ALA A 160 1.23 -14.33 4.92
CA ALA A 160 2.41 -14.10 4.10
C ALA A 160 3.46 -13.27 4.84
N VAL A 161 3.06 -12.17 5.50
CA VAL A 161 3.98 -11.30 6.25
C VAL A 161 4.54 -12.02 7.48
N ILE A 162 3.69 -12.66 8.30
CA ILE A 162 4.12 -13.38 9.50
C ILE A 162 5.12 -14.49 9.13
N SER A 163 4.88 -15.20 8.03
CA SER A 163 5.78 -16.28 7.57
C SER A 163 7.18 -15.82 7.16
N SER A 164 7.39 -14.51 6.96
CA SER A 164 8.68 -13.94 6.56
C SER A 164 9.61 -13.55 7.72
N VAL A 165 9.15 -13.67 8.97
CA VAL A 165 9.89 -13.25 10.17
C VAL A 165 9.89 -14.34 11.26
N ASP A 166 10.79 -14.24 12.24
CA ASP A 166 10.80 -15.04 13.46
C ASP A 166 9.65 -14.65 14.40
N GLU A 167 8.46 -15.15 14.08
CA GLU A 167 7.25 -14.97 14.89
C GLU A 167 7.47 -15.40 16.35
N ALA A 168 8.19 -16.50 16.59
CA ALA A 168 8.42 -17.01 17.94
C ALA A 168 9.27 -16.04 18.76
N GLY A 169 10.33 -15.49 18.17
CA GLY A 169 11.18 -14.46 18.78
C GLY A 169 10.39 -13.19 19.13
N ILE A 170 9.55 -12.69 18.22
CA ILE A 170 8.71 -11.51 18.46
C ILE A 170 7.72 -11.77 19.60
N ARG A 171 7.01 -12.91 19.55
CA ARG A 171 6.00 -13.27 20.56
C ARG A 171 6.59 -13.39 21.97
N ALA A 172 7.82 -13.87 22.09
CA ALA A 172 8.50 -14.02 23.38
C ALA A 172 8.77 -12.69 24.11
N ARG A 173 8.80 -11.57 23.37
CA ARG A 173 9.04 -10.23 23.92
C ARG A 173 7.79 -9.59 24.51
N HIS A 174 6.59 -10.00 24.08
CA HIS A 174 5.32 -9.42 24.51
C HIS A 174 5.27 -7.89 24.37
N PHE A 175 5.77 -7.35 23.25
CA PHE A 175 5.83 -5.91 23.03
C PHE A 175 4.47 -5.22 23.21
N LYS A 176 4.48 -4.08 23.87
CA LYS A 176 3.36 -3.15 23.91
C LYS A 176 3.50 -2.14 22.79
N VAL A 177 2.56 -2.16 21.84
CA VAL A 177 2.61 -1.38 20.61
C VAL A 177 1.45 -0.41 20.56
N ALA A 178 1.73 0.88 20.41
CA ALA A 178 0.72 1.89 20.12
C ALA A 178 0.53 2.03 18.60
N VAL A 179 -0.71 2.13 18.12
CA VAL A 179 -1.00 2.21 16.67
C VAL A 179 -1.90 3.37 16.36
N ASP A 180 -1.60 4.10 15.28
CA ASP A 180 -2.47 5.09 14.65
C ASP A 180 -2.70 4.71 13.18
N CYS A 181 -3.89 4.19 12.87
CA CYS A 181 -4.26 3.78 11.50
C CYS A 181 -4.97 4.90 10.72
N CYS A 182 -5.04 6.13 11.25
CA CYS A 182 -5.71 7.29 10.64
C CYS A 182 -7.19 7.09 10.29
N ASN A 183 -7.88 6.10 10.87
CA ASN A 183 -9.17 5.58 10.41
C ASN A 183 -9.15 5.13 8.93
N GLY A 184 -7.96 4.85 8.40
CA GLY A 184 -7.68 4.40 7.03
C GLY A 184 -7.90 2.90 6.84
N ALA A 185 -7.53 2.40 5.66
CA ALA A 185 -7.71 1.01 5.27
C ALA A 185 -7.06 0.03 6.25
N ALA A 186 -5.92 0.41 6.82
CA ALA A 186 -5.18 -0.43 7.76
C ALA A 186 -5.93 -0.72 9.07
N SER A 187 -6.93 0.10 9.42
CA SER A 187 -7.79 -0.07 10.61
C SER A 187 -8.47 -1.43 10.66
N VAL A 188 -8.75 -2.05 9.51
CA VAL A 188 -9.42 -3.36 9.42
C VAL A 188 -8.50 -4.54 9.75
N ALA A 189 -7.17 -4.34 9.79
CA ALA A 189 -6.20 -5.44 9.87
C ALA A 189 -5.07 -5.23 10.88
N THR A 190 -4.54 -4.01 11.04
CA THR A 190 -3.33 -3.76 11.86
C THR A 190 -3.46 -4.23 13.30
N PRO A 191 -4.54 -3.93 14.04
CA PRO A 191 -4.65 -4.40 15.42
C PRO A 191 -4.70 -5.93 15.54
N ALA A 192 -5.33 -6.62 14.57
CA ALA A 192 -5.38 -8.09 14.56
C ALA A 192 -4.01 -8.71 14.17
N PHE A 193 -3.32 -8.09 13.21
CA PHE A 193 -1.98 -8.48 12.78
C PHE A 193 -0.96 -8.40 13.93
N LEU A 194 -0.89 -7.28 14.65
CA LEU A 194 0.03 -7.12 15.77
C LEU A 194 -0.27 -8.07 16.94
N ARG A 195 -1.57 -8.33 17.21
CA ARG A 195 -1.96 -9.35 18.20
C ARG A 195 -1.55 -10.76 17.78
N ALA A 196 -1.60 -11.07 16.48
CA ALA A 196 -1.12 -12.36 15.97
C ALA A 196 0.40 -12.52 16.18
N LEU A 197 1.17 -11.43 16.08
CA LEU A 197 2.59 -11.38 16.47
C LEU A 197 2.84 -11.38 17.99
N GLY A 198 1.80 -11.49 18.82
CA GLY A 198 1.91 -11.58 20.28
C GLY A 198 2.05 -10.25 21.02
N CYS A 199 1.80 -9.13 20.35
CA CYS A 199 1.86 -7.80 20.96
C CYS A 199 0.61 -7.46 21.78
N GLU A 200 0.79 -6.69 22.87
CA GLU A 200 -0.28 -5.89 23.47
C GLU A 200 -0.50 -4.64 22.61
N VAL A 201 -1.73 -4.38 22.16
CA VAL A 201 -2.01 -3.28 21.21
C VAL A 201 -2.82 -2.18 21.88
N VAL A 202 -2.29 -0.96 21.85
CA VAL A 202 -2.96 0.27 22.26
C VAL A 202 -3.41 1.04 21.02
N GLU A 203 -4.73 1.06 20.79
CA GLU A 203 -5.29 1.55 19.53
C GLU A 203 -5.64 3.04 19.55
N MET A 204 -5.33 3.73 18.46
CA MET A 204 -5.78 5.08 18.13
C MET A 204 -6.19 5.11 16.67
N HIS A 205 -7.30 5.79 16.38
CA HIS A 205 -7.78 5.99 15.01
C HIS A 205 -7.87 4.68 14.20
N THR A 206 -8.53 3.65 14.76
CA THR A 206 -8.72 2.32 14.15
C THR A 206 -10.17 2.05 13.75
N ASP A 207 -10.99 3.10 13.58
CA ASP A 207 -12.41 2.97 13.23
C ASP A 207 -12.65 3.35 11.76
N PRO A 208 -12.73 2.38 10.83
CA PRO A 208 -12.85 2.66 9.39
C PRO A 208 -14.17 3.31 9.00
N SER A 209 -15.14 3.42 9.91
CA SER A 209 -16.40 4.14 9.67
C SER A 209 -16.31 5.65 9.92
N LYS A 210 -15.22 6.11 10.54
CA LYS A 210 -14.97 7.52 10.85
C LYS A 210 -14.10 8.18 9.81
N PRO A 211 -14.22 9.51 9.62
CA PRO A 211 -13.33 10.25 8.75
C PRO A 211 -11.89 10.24 9.28
N PHE A 212 -10.94 10.63 8.42
CA PHE A 212 -9.56 10.85 8.83
C PHE A 212 -9.49 11.91 9.94
N PRO A 213 -8.93 11.60 11.11
CA PRO A 213 -8.87 12.51 12.25
C PRO A 213 -7.70 13.50 12.15
N ARG A 214 -6.75 13.23 11.24
CA ARG A 214 -5.57 14.01 10.91
C ARG A 214 -5.31 13.93 9.41
N ASP A 215 -4.36 14.72 8.90
CA ASP A 215 -3.85 14.49 7.56
C ASP A 215 -3.29 13.05 7.47
N PRO A 216 -3.68 12.27 6.43
CA PRO A 216 -3.30 10.87 6.35
C PRO A 216 -1.82 10.67 6.08
N GLU A 217 -1.05 11.67 5.65
CA GLU A 217 0.41 11.53 5.59
C GLU A 217 1.01 11.47 7.00
N PRO A 218 1.70 10.39 7.41
CA PRO A 218 2.15 10.19 8.79
C PRO A 218 3.46 10.95 9.10
N LEU A 219 3.48 12.24 8.78
CA LEU A 219 4.59 13.14 9.11
C LEU A 219 4.64 13.42 10.62
N PRO A 220 5.81 13.75 11.20
CA PRO A 220 5.96 14.07 12.62
C PRO A 220 4.92 15.04 13.18
N GLU A 221 4.59 16.10 12.44
CA GLU A 221 3.58 17.09 12.80
C GLU A 221 2.15 16.54 12.85
N ASN A 222 1.85 15.50 12.08
CA ASN A 222 0.52 14.90 11.99
C ASN A 222 0.30 13.81 13.05
N ILE A 223 1.37 13.21 13.59
CA ILE A 223 1.29 12.03 14.49
C ILE A 223 1.58 12.37 15.95
N THR A 224 1.47 13.63 16.37
CA THR A 224 1.70 14.08 17.76
C THR A 224 0.82 13.34 18.78
N GLY A 225 -0.41 12.99 18.41
CA GLY A 225 -1.30 12.17 19.25
C GLY A 225 -0.75 10.76 19.51
N LEU A 226 -0.08 10.15 18.54
CA LEU A 226 0.59 8.86 18.71
C LEU A 226 1.79 9.00 19.66
N CYS A 227 2.58 10.07 19.53
CA CYS A 227 3.69 10.37 20.44
C CYS A 227 3.25 10.45 21.90
N GLU A 228 2.14 11.16 22.16
CA GLU A 228 1.53 11.23 23.49
C GLU A 228 0.97 9.88 23.95
N LEU A 229 0.39 9.09 23.04
CA LEU A 229 -0.15 7.77 23.37
C LEU A 229 0.96 6.81 23.80
N VAL A 230 2.09 6.80 23.10
CA VAL A 230 3.24 5.95 23.43
C VAL A 230 3.72 6.23 24.85
N THR A 231 4.02 7.50 25.16
CA THR A 231 4.51 7.90 26.48
C THR A 231 3.48 7.66 27.59
N ARG A 232 2.20 7.99 27.35
CA ARG A 232 1.13 7.81 28.34
C ARG A 232 0.83 6.34 28.64
N SER A 233 0.93 5.47 27.64
CA SER A 233 0.62 4.05 27.79
C SER A 233 1.84 3.20 28.18
N GLY A 234 3.04 3.78 28.12
CA GLY A 234 4.30 3.06 28.29
C GLY A 234 4.51 2.01 27.19
N ALA A 235 4.13 2.33 25.95
CA ALA A 235 4.37 1.45 24.82
C ALA A 235 5.87 1.42 24.45
N ASP A 236 6.36 0.26 24.04
CA ASP A 236 7.75 0.06 23.60
C ASP A 236 8.01 0.73 22.24
N ILE A 237 6.97 0.85 21.42
CA ILE A 237 7.04 1.43 20.09
C ILE A 237 5.66 1.91 19.62
N GLY A 238 5.65 2.95 18.79
CA GLY A 238 4.47 3.47 18.10
C GLY A 238 4.57 3.31 16.58
N PHE A 239 3.46 2.96 15.95
CA PHE A 239 3.32 2.81 14.50
C PHE A 239 2.19 3.68 13.96
N ALA A 240 2.50 4.56 13.01
CA ALA A 240 1.50 5.34 12.28
C ALA A 240 1.47 4.93 10.81
N GLN A 241 0.28 4.63 10.30
CA GLN A 241 0.05 4.30 8.89
C GLN A 241 -0.65 5.45 8.17
N ASP A 242 -0.52 5.45 6.84
CA ASP A 242 -1.25 6.35 5.96
C ASP A 242 -2.63 5.80 5.57
N GLY A 243 -3.34 6.52 4.69
CA GLY A 243 -4.75 6.24 4.38
C GLY A 243 -5.01 4.85 3.80
N ASP A 244 -4.07 4.28 3.05
CA ASP A 244 -4.21 2.97 2.41
C ASP A 244 -3.21 1.91 2.89
N GLY A 245 -2.42 2.23 3.91
CA GLY A 245 -1.60 1.27 4.65
C GLY A 245 -0.35 0.81 3.94
N ASP A 246 0.17 1.58 2.97
CA ASP A 246 1.43 1.26 2.27
C ASP A 246 2.67 1.93 2.90
N ARG A 247 2.48 2.95 3.76
CA ARG A 247 3.57 3.64 4.49
C ARG A 247 3.51 3.39 5.99
N LEU A 248 4.68 3.45 6.63
CA LEU A 248 4.83 3.38 8.08
C LEU A 248 5.77 4.46 8.60
N ALA A 249 5.30 5.24 9.57
CA ALA A 249 6.15 6.05 10.44
C ALA A 249 6.28 5.40 11.82
N ILE A 250 7.46 5.55 12.42
CA ILE A 250 7.81 4.92 13.70
C ILE A 250 8.00 6.01 14.76
N VAL A 251 7.47 5.75 15.95
CA VAL A 251 7.69 6.54 17.17
C VAL A 251 8.39 5.66 18.20
N ASN A 252 9.49 6.13 18.77
CA ASN A 252 10.22 5.38 19.80
C ASN A 252 9.50 5.43 21.17
N GLU A 253 10.00 4.68 22.14
CA GLU A 253 9.47 4.56 23.50
C GLU A 253 9.42 5.91 24.27
N LEU A 254 10.23 6.89 23.85
CA LEU A 254 10.26 8.24 24.40
C LEU A 254 9.21 9.17 23.77
N GLY A 255 8.37 8.66 22.87
CA GLY A 255 7.38 9.44 22.14
C GLY A 255 7.99 10.35 21.07
N GLN A 256 9.16 10.00 20.54
CA GLN A 256 9.83 10.78 19.50
C GLN A 256 9.61 10.12 18.13
N PRO A 257 9.09 10.86 17.14
CA PRO A 257 8.98 10.34 15.79
C PRO A 257 10.38 10.23 15.17
N LEU A 258 10.70 9.07 14.60
CA LEU A 258 12.03 8.80 14.00
C LEU A 258 12.17 9.39 12.59
N GLY A 259 11.07 9.83 12.00
CA GLY A 259 10.99 10.23 10.59
C GLY A 259 10.84 9.01 9.66
N GLU A 260 10.24 9.24 8.51
CA GLU A 260 9.90 8.22 7.52
C GLU A 260 11.13 7.54 6.89
N ASP A 261 12.24 8.25 6.77
CA ASP A 261 13.52 7.71 6.30
C ASP A 261 14.09 6.61 7.22
N ALA A 262 13.80 6.68 8.53
CA ALA A 262 14.32 5.71 9.50
C ALA A 262 13.66 4.34 9.34
N THR A 263 12.39 4.29 8.95
CA THR A 263 11.65 3.04 8.74
C THR A 263 12.35 2.14 7.73
N VAL A 264 12.70 2.68 6.55
CA VAL A 264 13.39 1.91 5.50
C VAL A 264 14.79 1.53 5.95
N ALA A 265 15.53 2.44 6.59
CA ALA A 265 16.87 2.15 7.07
C ALA A 265 16.89 1.01 8.10
N LEU A 266 15.97 1.00 9.07
CA LEU A 266 15.86 -0.05 10.08
C LEU A 266 15.52 -1.42 9.45
N ALA A 267 14.56 -1.45 8.53
CA ALA A 267 14.19 -2.67 7.83
C ALA A 267 15.36 -3.23 7.00
N VAL A 268 16.08 -2.38 6.27
CA VAL A 268 17.27 -2.78 5.50
C VAL A 268 18.37 -3.30 6.42
N TYR A 269 18.66 -2.59 7.52
CA TYR A 269 19.67 -2.98 8.49
C TYR A 269 19.40 -4.37 9.05
N HIS A 270 18.16 -4.61 9.48
CA HIS A 270 17.78 -5.90 10.04
C HIS A 270 17.84 -7.02 8.99
N TRP A 271 17.23 -6.82 7.82
CA TRP A 271 17.12 -7.86 6.81
C TRP A 271 18.48 -8.31 6.25
N LEU A 272 19.41 -7.36 6.02
CA LEU A 272 20.72 -7.69 5.46
C LEU A 272 21.62 -8.50 6.40
N LYS A 273 21.33 -8.54 7.72
CA LYS A 273 22.06 -9.39 8.68
C LYS A 273 22.00 -10.87 8.28
N THR A 274 20.86 -11.33 7.76
CA THR A 274 20.61 -12.74 7.44
C THR A 274 20.39 -12.99 5.95
N HIS A 275 20.01 -11.96 5.19
CA HIS A 275 19.72 -12.03 3.75
C HIS A 275 20.53 -10.99 2.97
N PRO A 276 21.87 -11.08 2.95
CA PRO A 276 22.69 -10.14 2.19
C PRO A 276 22.37 -10.23 0.69
N GLY A 277 22.17 -9.08 0.06
CA GLY A 277 21.88 -8.98 -1.37
C GLY A 277 21.62 -7.54 -1.81
N PRO A 278 21.34 -7.30 -3.10
CA PRO A 278 21.14 -5.97 -3.62
C PRO A 278 20.00 -5.22 -2.94
N VAL A 279 20.19 -3.94 -2.66
CA VAL A 279 19.15 -3.04 -2.13
C VAL A 279 18.73 -2.07 -3.21
N VAL A 280 17.44 -1.74 -3.27
CA VAL A 280 16.94 -0.72 -4.21
C VAL A 280 16.10 0.29 -3.47
N VAL A 281 16.43 1.57 -3.63
CA VAL A 281 15.67 2.68 -3.06
C VAL A 281 15.49 3.79 -4.08
N ASN A 282 14.56 4.71 -3.87
CA ASN A 282 14.47 5.87 -4.74
C ASN A 282 15.57 6.91 -4.43
N SER A 283 15.74 7.89 -5.31
CA SER A 283 16.77 8.93 -5.21
C SER A 283 16.58 9.88 -4.03
N ALA A 284 15.37 9.96 -3.47
CA ALA A 284 15.05 10.82 -2.33
C ALA A 284 15.34 10.14 -0.97
N THR A 285 15.54 8.81 -0.96
CA THR A 285 15.78 8.04 0.27
C THR A 285 17.14 8.39 0.87
N THR A 286 17.20 8.58 2.18
CA THR A 286 18.41 8.86 2.97
C THR A 286 19.65 8.02 2.60
N ARG A 287 20.84 8.60 2.81
CA ARG A 287 22.14 7.89 2.64
C ARG A 287 22.37 6.80 3.69
N MET A 288 21.60 6.77 4.78
CA MET A 288 21.73 5.72 5.79
C MET A 288 21.64 4.32 5.18
N VAL A 289 20.83 4.13 4.13
CA VAL A 289 20.71 2.86 3.41
C VAL A 289 22.02 2.45 2.74
N ASP A 290 22.74 3.38 2.11
CA ASP A 290 24.06 3.11 1.50
C ASP A 290 25.09 2.72 2.56
N ASP A 291 25.12 3.47 3.68
CA ASP A 291 26.05 3.23 4.78
C ASP A 291 25.80 1.85 5.43
N ILE A 292 24.52 1.44 5.56
CA ILE A 292 24.12 0.12 6.04
C ILE A 292 24.51 -0.98 5.04
N ALA A 293 24.12 -0.84 3.77
CA ALA A 293 24.40 -1.85 2.76
C ALA A 293 25.91 -2.08 2.58
N GLN A 294 26.72 -1.02 2.70
CA GLN A 294 28.17 -1.11 2.67
C GLN A 294 28.74 -1.99 3.80
N GLN A 295 28.16 -1.97 5.01
CA GLN A 295 28.59 -2.82 6.12
C GLN A 295 28.46 -4.31 5.80
N TYR A 296 27.48 -4.67 4.97
CA TYR A 296 27.23 -6.05 4.52
C TYR A 296 27.78 -6.33 3.11
N GLY A 297 28.58 -5.43 2.53
CA GLY A 297 29.14 -5.59 1.18
C GLY A 297 28.09 -5.66 0.07
N CYS A 298 26.90 -5.09 0.28
CA CYS A 298 25.76 -5.17 -0.62
C CYS A 298 25.67 -3.94 -1.53
N PRO A 299 25.36 -4.09 -2.83
CA PRO A 299 25.18 -2.96 -3.72
C PRO A 299 23.84 -2.27 -3.49
N VAL A 300 23.80 -0.94 -3.63
CA VAL A 300 22.57 -0.13 -3.62
C VAL A 300 22.31 0.42 -5.02
N TYR A 301 21.08 0.26 -5.51
CA TYR A 301 20.60 0.89 -6.74
C TYR A 301 19.59 1.99 -6.41
N ARG A 302 19.77 3.16 -7.01
CA ARG A 302 18.86 4.29 -6.86
C ARG A 302 18.00 4.50 -8.10
N THR A 303 16.71 4.68 -7.91
CA THR A 303 15.73 4.90 -9.00
C THR A 303 15.09 6.29 -8.89
N PRO A 304 14.39 6.78 -9.92
CA PRO A 304 13.48 7.92 -9.75
C PRO A 304 12.41 7.64 -8.66
N VAL A 305 11.81 8.70 -8.13
CA VAL A 305 10.69 8.62 -7.18
C VAL A 305 9.47 7.97 -7.84
N GLY A 306 8.80 7.09 -7.10
CA GLY A 306 7.66 6.30 -7.54
C GLY A 306 7.91 4.80 -7.36
N GLU A 307 7.06 4.15 -6.56
CA GLU A 307 7.14 2.72 -6.21
C GLU A 307 7.45 1.82 -7.41
N VAL A 308 6.76 2.00 -8.54
CA VAL A 308 6.92 1.11 -9.71
C VAL A 308 8.35 1.09 -10.24
N HIS A 309 9.08 2.22 -10.17
CA HIS A 309 10.48 2.27 -10.60
C HIS A 309 11.40 1.49 -9.67
N VAL A 310 11.15 1.58 -8.35
CA VAL A 310 11.86 0.81 -7.34
C VAL A 310 11.60 -0.68 -7.57
N VAL A 311 10.33 -1.08 -7.66
CA VAL A 311 9.90 -2.47 -7.87
C VAL A 311 10.48 -3.07 -9.15
N GLU A 312 10.39 -2.37 -10.28
CA GLU A 312 10.96 -2.85 -11.54
C GLU A 312 12.46 -3.13 -11.40
N ARG A 313 13.19 -2.21 -10.76
CA ARG A 313 14.62 -2.38 -10.55
C ARG A 313 14.91 -3.53 -9.59
N MET A 314 14.11 -3.69 -8.54
CA MET A 314 14.23 -4.80 -7.59
C MET A 314 14.08 -6.15 -8.28
N LEU A 315 13.12 -6.30 -9.19
CA LEU A 315 12.92 -7.54 -9.94
C LEU A 315 14.09 -7.81 -10.90
N GLN A 316 14.62 -6.78 -11.57
CA GLN A 316 15.75 -6.91 -12.49
C GLN A 316 17.03 -7.37 -11.79
N CYS A 317 17.33 -6.82 -10.62
CA CYS A 317 18.55 -7.16 -9.87
C CYS A 317 18.36 -8.24 -8.81
N ARG A 318 17.14 -8.79 -8.65
CA ARG A 318 16.77 -9.74 -7.60
C ARG A 318 17.13 -9.19 -6.21
N ALA A 319 16.64 -7.99 -5.93
CA ALA A 319 16.92 -7.30 -4.68
C ALA A 319 16.46 -8.10 -3.46
N ALA A 320 17.25 -8.03 -2.39
CA ALA A 320 16.90 -8.64 -1.11
C ALA A 320 15.80 -7.84 -0.41
N ILE A 321 15.90 -6.51 -0.44
CA ILE A 321 14.98 -5.56 0.21
C ILE A 321 15.10 -4.18 -0.45
N GLY A 322 14.12 -3.32 -0.24
CA GLY A 322 14.13 -1.96 -0.77
C GLY A 322 13.05 -1.09 -0.17
N GLY A 323 12.80 0.05 -0.80
CA GLY A 323 11.72 0.94 -0.38
C GLY A 323 11.82 2.35 -0.92
N GLU A 324 10.90 3.19 -0.45
CA GLU A 324 10.94 4.63 -0.64
C GLU A 324 11.07 5.33 0.72
N GLY A 325 11.89 6.39 0.80
CA GLY A 325 12.16 7.14 2.03
C GLY A 325 10.93 7.76 2.71
N ASN A 326 9.74 7.62 2.13
CA ASN A 326 8.46 7.98 2.75
C ASN A 326 7.89 6.89 3.68
N GLY A 327 8.75 6.02 4.21
CA GLY A 327 8.38 4.94 5.14
C GLY A 327 7.81 3.69 4.47
N GLY A 328 7.84 3.62 3.13
CA GLY A 328 7.35 2.47 2.38
C GLY A 328 8.44 1.42 2.15
N VAL A 329 8.51 0.41 3.03
CA VAL A 329 9.40 -0.75 2.89
C VAL A 329 8.86 -1.71 1.86
N ILE A 330 9.73 -2.29 1.03
CA ILE A 330 9.39 -3.31 0.04
C ILE A 330 10.23 -4.56 0.32
N LEU A 331 9.55 -5.68 0.59
CA LEU A 331 10.19 -6.99 0.76
C LEU A 331 9.70 -7.95 -0.33
N PRO A 332 10.48 -8.17 -1.41
CA PRO A 332 10.05 -9.01 -2.54
C PRO A 332 9.71 -10.45 -2.16
N ALA A 333 10.27 -10.94 -1.05
CA ALA A 333 9.96 -12.27 -0.51
C ALA A 333 8.49 -12.42 -0.10
N VAL A 334 7.81 -11.31 0.24
CA VAL A 334 6.37 -11.25 0.52
C VAL A 334 5.64 -10.74 -0.72
N ASN A 335 5.83 -9.46 -1.03
CA ASN A 335 5.15 -8.78 -2.14
C ASN A 335 6.04 -7.64 -2.68
N PRO A 336 6.23 -7.51 -4.00
CA PRO A 336 6.96 -6.39 -4.59
C PRO A 336 6.10 -5.11 -4.61
N CYS A 337 5.70 -4.61 -3.44
CA CYS A 337 5.03 -3.34 -3.23
C CYS A 337 5.42 -2.75 -1.86
N ARG A 338 5.12 -1.47 -1.61
CA ARG A 338 5.33 -0.90 -0.29
C ARG A 338 4.32 -1.49 0.69
N ASP A 339 4.80 -1.86 1.87
CA ASP A 339 4.00 -2.59 2.83
C ASP A 339 4.39 -2.24 4.27
N SER A 340 3.47 -1.53 4.93
CA SER A 340 3.65 -1.14 6.33
C SER A 340 3.64 -2.33 7.30
N TYR A 341 3.03 -3.46 6.94
CA TYR A 341 2.97 -4.66 7.78
C TYR A 341 4.31 -5.38 7.78
N VAL A 342 4.94 -5.47 6.61
CA VAL A 342 6.33 -5.92 6.47
C VAL A 342 7.25 -5.04 7.31
N ALA A 343 7.11 -3.71 7.21
CA ALA A 343 7.92 -2.79 7.99
C ALA A 343 7.75 -3.00 9.51
N MET A 344 6.51 -3.13 9.99
CA MET A 344 6.22 -3.43 11.41
C MET A 344 6.84 -4.76 11.85
N ALA A 345 6.68 -5.82 11.05
CA ALA A 345 7.21 -7.15 11.37
C ALA A 345 8.74 -7.14 11.47
N LEU A 346 9.43 -6.57 10.48
CA LEU A 346 10.89 -6.50 10.46
C LEU A 346 11.45 -5.65 11.60
N VAL A 347 10.79 -4.55 11.96
CA VAL A 347 11.22 -3.71 13.09
C VAL A 347 11.01 -4.44 14.42
N LEU A 348 9.89 -5.11 14.61
CA LEU A 348 9.63 -5.91 15.82
C LEU A 348 10.61 -7.08 15.94
N GLU A 349 10.93 -7.75 14.83
CA GLU A 349 11.94 -8.81 14.79
C GLU A 349 13.33 -8.26 15.14
N ALA A 350 13.69 -7.09 14.61
CA ALA A 350 14.95 -6.42 14.92
C ALA A 350 15.06 -6.11 16.42
N LEU A 351 14.00 -5.57 17.02
CA LEU A 351 13.93 -5.30 18.46
C LEU A 351 13.96 -6.58 19.30
N ALA A 352 13.39 -7.68 18.80
CA ALA A 352 13.42 -8.96 19.49
C ALA A 352 14.81 -9.59 19.52
N ALA A 353 15.59 -9.40 18.45
CA ALA A 353 16.94 -9.93 18.30
C ALA A 353 18.01 -9.17 19.11
N GLU A 354 17.75 -7.93 19.53
CA GLU A 354 18.63 -7.16 20.39
C GLU A 354 18.32 -7.45 21.89
N PRO A 355 19.34 -7.66 22.74
CA PRO A 355 19.18 -8.16 24.12
C PRO A 355 18.45 -7.24 25.10
#